data_AF-A0A2T0ST19-F1
#
_entry.id   AF-A0A2T0ST19-F1
#
_cell.length_a   1.000
_cell.length_b   1.000
_cell.length_c   1.000
_cell.angle_alpha   90.00
_cell.angle_beta   90.00
_cell.angle_gamma   90.00
#
_symmetry.space_group_name_H-M   'P 1'
#
loop_
_entity.id
_entity.type
_entity.pdbx_description
1 polymer ?
#
loop_
_entity_poly.entity_id
_entity_poly.type
_entity_poly.pdbx_seq_one_letter_code
_entity_poly.pdbx_strand_id
1 'polypeptide(L)' 'MLKRLIDAKYPIMGASDHGVSEAIYRNDPDQNGVELYWDRPREEWPLDADSNIYLIARHTGVAARTVDEI' A
#
# COMPACT_ATOMS: atom_id res chain seq x y z
N MET A 1 9.41 4.60 -4.74
CA MET A 1 9.92 3.58 -3.78
C MET A 1 9.60 2.16 -4.26
N LEU A 2 8.32 1.83 -4.47
CA LEU A 2 7.85 0.50 -4.92
C LEU A 2 8.67 -0.12 -6.06
N LYS A 3 8.89 0.63 -7.16
CA LYS A 3 9.71 0.16 -8.30
C LYS A 3 11.10 -0.33 -7.90
N ARG A 4 11.75 0.30 -6.91
CA ARG A 4 13.08 -0.10 -6.44
C ARG A 4 13.02 -1.43 -5.68
N LEU A 5 11.96 -1.68 -4.92
CA LEU A 5 11.75 -2.95 -4.20
C LEU A 5 11.48 -4.09 -5.18
N ILE A 6 10.65 -3.81 -6.19
CA ILE A 6 10.36 -4.71 -7.32
C ILE A 6 11.66 -5.06 -8.06
N ASP A 7 12.46 -4.06 -8.45
CA ASP A 7 13.72 -4.27 -9.19
C ASP A 7 14.75 -5.05 -8.37
N ALA A 8 14.76 -4.83 -7.05
CA ALA A 8 15.61 -5.58 -6.12
C ALA A 8 15.06 -6.98 -5.77
N LYS A 9 13.92 -7.38 -6.34
CA LYS A 9 13.21 -8.64 -6.06
C LYS A 9 12.95 -8.86 -4.57
N TYR A 10 12.69 -7.79 -3.84
CA TYR A 10 12.31 -7.87 -2.43
C TYR A 10 10.85 -8.29 -2.28
N PRO A 11 10.51 -9.33 -1.51
CA PRO A 11 9.14 -9.81 -1.39
C PRO A 11 8.19 -8.76 -0.82
N ILE A 12 7.02 -8.65 -1.43
CA ILE A 12 5.88 -7.84 -0.95
C ILE A 12 4.80 -8.82 -0.48
N MET A 13 4.33 -8.62 0.76
CA MET A 13 3.38 -9.50 1.43
C MET A 13 1.92 -9.06 1.25
N GLY A 14 1.72 -7.79 0.92
CA GLY A 14 0.39 -7.25 0.69
C GLY A 14 0.44 -5.78 0.31
N ALA A 15 -0.74 -5.24 -0.01
CA ALA A 15 -0.95 -3.83 -0.20
C ALA A 15 -2.37 -3.44 0.22
N SER A 16 -2.54 -2.19 0.63
CA SER A 16 -3.81 -1.60 1.08
C SER A 16 -4.00 -0.22 0.47
N ASP A 17 -5.26 0.10 0.20
CA ASP A 17 -5.74 1.44 -0.15
C ASP A 17 -6.70 1.92 0.96
N HIS A 18 -6.31 3.00 1.63
CA HIS A 18 -7.06 3.60 2.71
C HIS A 18 -7.93 4.79 2.28
N GLY A 19 -7.98 5.09 0.99
CA GLY A 19 -8.64 6.27 0.44
C GLY A 19 -7.74 7.51 0.55
N VAL A 20 -7.19 7.76 1.74
CA VAL A 20 -6.29 8.89 2.03
C VAL A 20 -4.80 8.55 1.88
N SER A 21 -4.46 7.26 1.93
CA SER A 21 -3.09 6.77 1.82
C SER A 21 -3.06 5.39 1.16
N GLU A 22 -1.90 5.06 0.58
CA GLU A 22 -1.61 3.74 0.02
C GLU A 22 -0.45 3.12 0.79
N ALA A 23 -0.52 1.81 1.01
CA ALA A 23 0.46 1.09 1.79
C ALA A 23 0.87 -0.23 1.11
N ILE A 24 2.13 -0.61 1.30
CA ILE A 24 2.66 -1.94 1.00
C ILE A 24 3.25 -2.56 2.26
N TYR A 25 3.09 -3.87 2.40
CA TYR A 25 3.56 -4.63 3.54
C TYR A 25 4.65 -5.59 3.14
N ARG A 26 5.63 -5.79 4.02
CA ARG A 26 6.71 -6.76 3.82
C ARG A 26 7.35 -7.14 5.15
N ASN A 27 8.23 -8.14 5.11
CA ASN A 27 9.08 -8.47 6.24
C ASN A 27 10.48 -7.87 6.06
N ASP A 28 11.08 -7.40 7.15
CA ASP A 28 12.51 -7.15 7.23
C ASP A 28 13.30 -8.49 7.34
N PRO A 29 14.65 -8.49 7.32
CA PRO A 29 15.44 -9.71 7.45
C PRO A 29 15.21 -10.50 8.76
N ASP A 30 14.76 -9.83 9.81
CA ASP A 30 14.48 -10.41 11.13
C ASP A 30 13.01 -10.89 11.25
N GLN A 31 12.25 -10.81 10.15
CA GLN A 31 10.83 -11.20 10.06
C GLN A 31 9.85 -10.27 10.79
N ASN A 32 10.25 -9.03 11.09
CA ASN A 32 9.31 -8.02 11.54
C ASN A 32 8.49 -7.49 10.36
N GLY A 33 7.19 -7.33 10.58
CA GLY A 33 6.31 -6.69 9.61
C GLY A 33 6.64 -5.19 9.50
N VAL A 34 6.89 -4.73 8.28
CA VAL A 34 7.14 -3.34 7.93
C VAL A 34 6.05 -2.89 6.95
N GLU A 35 5.42 -1.76 7.29
CA GLU A 35 4.51 -1.04 6.41
C GLU A 35 5.23 0.18 5.84
N LEU A 36 5.20 0.31 4.51
CA LEU A 36 5.62 1.53 3.83
C LEU A 36 4.36 2.17 3.26
N TYR A 37 3.99 3.33 3.81
CA TYR A 37 2.84 4.07 3.35
C TYR A 37 3.23 5.43 2.76
N TRP A 38 2.30 5.95 1.97
CA TRP A 38 2.36 7.29 1.42
C TRP A 38 0.96 7.91 1.45
N ASP A 39 0.88 9.16 1.91
CA ASP A 39 -0.35 9.94 1.89
C ASP A 39 -0.62 10.49 0.50
N ARG A 40 -1.82 10.27 -0.03
CA ARG A 40 -2.26 10.92 -1.27
C ARG A 40 -2.31 12.44 -1.08
N PRO A 41 -2.18 13.24 -2.15
CA PRO A 41 -2.46 14.68 -2.10
C PRO A 41 -3.85 14.90 -1.48
N ARG A 42 -3.97 15.91 -0.61
CA ARG A 42 -5.18 16.11 0.19
C ARG A 42 -6.41 16.42 -0.66
N GLU A 43 -6.20 16.95 -1.85
CA GLU A 43 -7.21 17.24 -2.86
C GLU A 43 -7.83 15.96 -3.45
N GLU A 44 -7.16 14.83 -3.32
CA GLU A 44 -7.63 13.51 -3.79
C GLU A 44 -8.33 12.71 -2.68
N TRP A 45 -8.39 13.24 -1.46
CA TRP A 45 -8.98 12.52 -0.34
C TRP A 45 -10.49 12.38 -0.53
N PRO A 46 -11.04 11.18 -0.29
CA PRO A 46 -12.47 10.97 -0.47
C PRO A 46 -13.26 11.72 0.60
N LEU A 47 -14.27 12.45 0.14
CA LEU A 47 -15.20 13.20 0.97
C LEU A 47 -16.59 12.57 0.91
N ASP A 48 -17.32 12.59 2.02
CA ASP A 48 -18.74 12.26 2.05
C ASP A 48 -19.63 13.43 1.59
N ALA A 49 -20.94 13.24 1.63
CA ALA A 49 -21.92 14.26 1.21
C ALA A 49 -21.85 15.56 2.03
N ASP A 50 -21.33 15.49 3.25
CA ASP A 50 -21.20 16.60 4.19
C ASP A 50 -19.77 17.18 4.22
N SER A 51 -18.93 16.78 3.25
CA SER A 51 -17.51 17.19 3.13
C SER A 51 -16.60 16.72 4.26
N ASN A 52 -16.96 15.65 4.98
CA ASN A 52 -16.05 15.00 5.91
C ASN A 52 -15.15 14.00 5.17
N ILE A 53 -13.92 13.83 5.66
CA ILE A 53 -13.02 12.77 5.18
C ILE A 53 -13.59 11.43 5.60
N TYR A 54 -13.71 10.49 4.66
CA TYR A 54 -14.10 9.12 4.98
C TYR A 54 -12.96 8.14 4.68
N LEU A 55 -12.64 7.27 5.65
CA LEU A 55 -11.58 6.28 5.49
C LEU A 55 -12.11 5.04 4.75
N ILE A 56 -11.34 4.60 3.76
CA ILE A 56 -11.54 3.31 3.09
C ILE A 56 -10.56 2.31 3.72
N ALA A 57 -10.87 1.01 3.68
CA ALA A 57 -9.90 -0.03 4.04
C ALA A 57 -10.03 -1.17 3.04
N ARG A 58 -9.47 -0.98 1.85
CA ARG A 58 -9.48 -1.99 0.79
C ARG A 58 -8.11 -2.67 0.78
N HIS A 59 -8.08 -3.95 1.15
CA HIS A 59 -6.92 -4.78 0.88
C HIS A 59 -6.87 -5.04 -0.64
N THR A 60 -5.82 -4.58 -1.32
CA THR A 60 -5.72 -4.69 -2.77
C THR A 60 -5.19 -6.05 -3.23
N GLY A 61 -4.88 -6.95 -2.29
CA GLY A 61 -4.68 -8.36 -2.60
C GLY A 61 -3.40 -8.63 -3.40
N VAL A 62 -2.26 -8.09 -2.95
CA VAL A 62 -0.95 -8.54 -3.44
C VAL A 62 -0.57 -9.77 -2.63
N ALA A 63 -1.19 -10.92 -2.91
CA ALA A 63 -0.65 -12.20 -2.44
C ALA A 63 0.76 -12.34 -3.02
N ALA A 64 1.72 -12.81 -2.24
CA ALA A 64 3.14 -12.96 -2.61
C ALA A 64 3.30 -13.50 -4.03
N ARG A 65 3.38 -12.61 -5.02
CA ARG A 65 3.55 -12.95 -6.42
C ARG A 65 4.97 -12.59 -6.79
N THR A 66 5.65 -13.52 -7.42
CA THR A 66 6.89 -13.23 -8.11
C THR A 66 6.60 -12.22 -9.22
N VAL A 67 7.57 -11.35 -9.47
CA VAL A 67 7.52 -10.17 -10.35
C VAL A 67 7.13 -10.44 -11.82
N ASP A 68 6.95 -11.70 -12.19
CA ASP A 68 6.63 -12.11 -13.57
C ASP A 68 5.13 -12.05 -13.91
N GLU A 69 4.26 -11.66 -12.96
CA GLU A 69 2.79 -11.68 -13.12
C GLU A 69 2.08 -10.33 -12.87
N ILE A 70 2.80 -9.19 -12.93
CA ILE A 70 2.23 -7.83 -12.87
C ILE A 70 2.47 -7.10 -14.19
#